data_AF-A0A8S4RM64-F1
#
_entry.id   AF-A0A8S4RM64-F1
#
_cell.length_a   1.000
_cell.length_b   1.000
_cell.length_c   1.000
_cell.angle_alpha   90.00
_cell.angle_beta   90.00
_cell.angle_gamma   90.00
#
_symmetry.space_group_name_H-M   'P 1'
#
loop_
_entity.id
_entity.type
_entity.pdbx_description
1 polymer ?
#
loop_
_entity_poly.entity_id
_entity_poly.type
_entity_poly.pdbx_seq_one_letter_code
_entity_poly.pdbx_strand_id
1 'polypeptide(L)'
;KRFYRHSTDKSDEIYKIPITYTLDTSFDFTNTKPAFIMTNKTYVLPVREIKENHSWPILNIQETGLYRVNYDSHTWHHISEHLKGSRREEIHYINRAKIVNDLFAFLFADEVKFELLHDVLHFLEDETENAVWYAAVRGFKKLRSHYLGSDTLSLIDEFILHLMESSATRLGFEVKSTDDYRTHRNRMQILDLACKLGHQGCIDGALAVYKDFKNNGKWIDPSLREVAYCTGLRYGNGDDYDFLWNRMFTTNVANEARLIGDILGCTSDETKLNSFLGSMLVENSPIKIQDLTVPLSSVLSNYSNVHVVLEGLQQNISLWKSIYTSLDSVLSTVASVLRTDDEFNQFETWLSSCTECGESAVTGARSALAKAKLTAQWAKDHRSDIWSSLRSGAGIPSVSFLLLLAGYALTYGF
;
A
#
# COMPACT_ATOMS: atom_id res chain seq x y z
N LYS A 1 12.13 -9.38 23.63
CA LYS A 1 13.11 -8.83 22.65
C LYS A 1 12.58 -7.48 22.18
N ARG A 2 13.42 -6.44 22.05
CA ARG A 2 13.01 -5.17 21.42
C ARG A 2 12.90 -5.37 19.90
N PHE A 3 11.77 -4.96 19.31
CA PHE A 3 11.54 -5.04 17.87
C PHE A 3 12.14 -3.81 17.18
N TYR A 4 12.91 -4.05 16.12
CA TYR A 4 13.51 -3.01 15.28
C TYR A 4 13.10 -3.22 13.83
N ARG A 5 13.00 -2.13 13.07
CA ARG A 5 12.80 -2.21 11.61
C ARG A 5 14.07 -2.60 10.87
N HIS A 6 15.24 -2.43 11.49
CA HIS A 6 16.54 -2.81 10.96
C HIS A 6 17.22 -3.75 11.95
N SER A 7 17.60 -4.94 11.49
CA SER A 7 18.08 -6.05 12.34
C SER A 7 19.45 -5.79 13.01
N THR A 8 20.16 -4.72 12.60
CA THR A 8 21.47 -4.34 13.14
C THR A 8 21.41 -3.74 14.54
N ASP A 9 20.26 -3.20 14.94
CA ASP A 9 20.09 -2.58 16.26
C ASP A 9 19.90 -3.65 17.34
N LYS A 10 20.59 -3.48 18.47
CA LYS A 10 20.48 -4.36 19.65
C LYS A 10 20.21 -3.54 20.90
N SER A 11 19.36 -4.10 21.77
CA SER A 11 19.10 -3.56 23.09
C SER A 11 18.78 -4.68 24.07
N ASP A 12 19.32 -4.54 25.27
CA ASP A 12 19.03 -5.40 26.43
C ASP A 12 17.97 -4.79 27.36
N GLU A 13 17.25 -3.75 26.93
CA GLU A 13 16.12 -3.21 27.67
C GLU A 13 15.04 -4.27 27.89
N ILE A 14 14.58 -4.35 29.14
CA ILE A 14 13.51 -5.25 29.56
C ILE A 14 12.29 -4.40 29.91
N TYR A 15 11.18 -4.70 29.25
CA TYR A 15 9.88 -4.10 29.52
C TYR A 15 9.05 -5.03 30.39
N LYS A 16 8.22 -4.47 31.28
CA LYS A 16 7.19 -5.23 31.99
C LYS A 16 6.00 -5.39 31.05
N ILE A 17 5.75 -6.61 30.58
CA ILE A 17 4.74 -6.87 29.54
C ILE A 17 3.55 -7.62 30.15
N PRO A 18 2.34 -7.03 30.17
CA PRO A 18 1.13 -7.74 30.57
C PRO A 18 0.72 -8.73 29.48
N ILE A 19 0.87 -10.03 29.74
CA ILE A 19 0.58 -11.09 28.77
C ILE A 19 -0.85 -11.58 28.93
N THR A 20 -1.63 -11.48 27.86
CA THR A 20 -2.92 -12.17 27.67
C THR A 20 -2.74 -13.28 26.65
N TYR A 21 -3.47 -14.39 26.80
CA TYR A 21 -3.50 -15.47 25.82
C TYR A 21 -4.82 -16.25 25.89
N THR A 22 -5.19 -16.87 24.77
CA THR A 22 -6.25 -17.88 24.67
C THR A 22 -5.69 -19.10 23.95
N LEU A 23 -6.33 -20.25 24.15
CA LEU A 23 -6.03 -21.49 23.41
C LEU A 23 -7.13 -21.78 22.40
N ASP A 24 -6.81 -22.56 21.40
CA ASP A 24 -7.73 -23.09 20.40
C ASP A 24 -8.83 -24.00 20.97
N THR A 25 -8.55 -24.66 22.11
CA THR A 25 -9.52 -25.50 22.82
C THR A 25 -10.55 -24.72 23.63
N SER A 26 -10.30 -23.43 23.88
CA SER A 26 -11.15 -22.58 24.72
C SER A 26 -11.08 -21.12 24.26
N PHE A 27 -11.30 -20.87 22.96
CA PHE A 27 -11.21 -19.52 22.38
C PHE A 27 -12.08 -18.51 23.15
N ASP A 28 -11.44 -17.73 24.01
CA ASP A 28 -12.03 -16.61 24.72
C ASP A 28 -11.23 -15.36 24.41
N PHE A 29 -11.68 -14.64 23.38
CA PHE A 29 -11.12 -13.35 23.00
C PHE A 29 -11.76 -12.18 23.76
N THR A 30 -12.67 -12.43 24.71
CA THR A 30 -13.32 -11.37 25.49
C THR A 30 -12.56 -11.03 26.77
N ASN A 31 -11.81 -12.00 27.31
CA ASN A 31 -10.99 -11.81 28.49
C ASN A 31 -9.64 -11.17 28.17
N THR A 32 -9.59 -9.84 28.21
CA THR A 32 -8.35 -9.06 28.04
C THR A 32 -7.56 -8.87 29.34
N LYS A 33 -7.94 -9.55 30.43
CA LYS A 33 -7.21 -9.46 31.70
C LYS A 33 -5.86 -10.19 31.57
N PRO A 34 -4.73 -9.54 31.91
CA PRO A 34 -3.42 -10.20 31.86
C PRO A 34 -3.40 -11.46 32.73
N ALA A 35 -2.96 -12.58 32.16
CA ALA A 35 -2.74 -13.82 32.88
C ALA A 35 -1.53 -13.69 33.82
N PHE A 36 -0.50 -12.96 33.37
CA PHE A 36 0.68 -12.62 34.18
C PHE A 36 1.38 -11.37 33.61
N ILE A 37 2.30 -10.80 34.40
CA ILE A 37 3.21 -9.75 33.95
C ILE A 37 4.59 -10.37 33.73
N MET A 38 5.06 -10.38 32.49
CA MET A 38 6.43 -10.80 32.15
C MET A 38 7.41 -9.70 32.57
N THR A 39 8.29 -9.98 33.54
CA THR A 39 9.25 -9.01 34.08
C THR A 39 10.70 -9.29 33.69
N ASN A 40 10.98 -10.48 33.16
CA ASN A 40 12.32 -10.93 32.75
C ASN A 40 12.41 -11.06 31.23
N LYS A 41 13.64 -11.18 30.70
CA LYS A 41 13.90 -11.38 29.27
C LYS A 41 13.23 -12.64 28.70
N THR A 42 13.14 -13.69 29.52
CA THR A 42 12.47 -14.96 29.22
C THR A 42 11.55 -15.33 30.37
N TYR A 43 10.44 -16.00 30.04
CA TYR A 43 9.50 -16.54 31.00
C TYR A 43 8.91 -17.82 30.40
N VAL A 44 8.84 -18.89 31.21
CA VAL A 44 8.21 -20.16 30.83
C VAL A 44 6.85 -20.22 31.51
N LEU A 45 5.79 -20.15 30.73
CA LEU A 45 4.41 -20.27 31.22
C LEU A 45 4.02 -21.77 31.22
N PRO A 46 3.75 -22.38 32.39
CA PRO A 46 3.28 -23.76 32.45
C PRO A 46 1.78 -23.81 32.09
N VAL A 47 1.47 -24.00 30.81
CA VAL A 47 0.10 -24.20 30.32
C VAL A 47 -0.19 -25.70 30.30
N ARG A 48 -1.00 -26.19 31.24
CA ARG A 48 -1.26 -27.64 31.41
C ARG A 48 -2.20 -28.19 30.34
N GLU A 49 -2.95 -27.30 29.72
CA GLU A 49 -3.95 -27.55 28.70
C GLU A 49 -3.33 -27.76 27.31
N ILE A 50 -2.11 -27.26 27.09
CA ILE A 50 -1.37 -27.50 25.84
C ILE A 50 -0.81 -28.93 25.86
N LYS A 51 -1.54 -29.85 25.22
CA LYS A 51 -1.02 -31.20 24.93
C LYS A 51 -0.14 -31.10 23.69
N GLU A 52 1.00 -31.82 23.71
CA GLU A 52 2.15 -31.69 22.80
C GLU A 52 1.85 -31.60 21.29
N ASN A 53 0.65 -31.97 20.80
CA ASN A 53 0.34 -32.03 19.36
C ASN A 53 -1.00 -31.39 18.92
N HIS A 54 -1.75 -30.70 19.79
CA HIS A 54 -3.11 -30.26 19.38
C HIS A 54 -3.51 -28.86 19.79
N SER A 55 -2.80 -28.22 20.72
CA SER A 55 -3.24 -26.91 21.21
C SER A 55 -2.18 -25.84 21.00
N TRP A 56 -2.63 -24.71 20.48
CA TRP A 56 -1.77 -23.60 20.12
C TRP A 56 -2.35 -22.30 20.69
N PRO A 57 -1.51 -21.39 21.19
CA PRO A 57 -1.99 -20.16 21.80
C PRO A 57 -2.12 -19.02 20.79
N ILE A 58 -3.06 -18.11 21.05
CA ILE A 58 -3.00 -16.74 20.54
C ILE A 58 -2.73 -15.81 21.70
N LEU A 59 -1.65 -15.04 21.62
CA LEU A 59 -1.30 -14.04 22.62
C LEU A 59 -1.79 -12.65 22.24
N ASN A 60 -1.82 -11.76 23.22
CA ASN A 60 -2.23 -10.36 23.08
C ASN A 60 -3.67 -10.24 22.55
N ILE A 61 -4.61 -10.78 23.32
CA ILE A 61 -6.05 -10.74 23.04
C ILE A 61 -6.47 -9.28 22.76
N GLN A 62 -7.10 -9.07 21.61
CA GLN A 62 -7.54 -7.78 21.08
C GLN A 62 -6.45 -6.69 20.99
N GLU A 63 -5.18 -7.08 20.93
CA GLU A 63 -4.05 -6.14 20.87
C GLU A 63 -4.03 -5.12 22.03
N THR A 64 -4.53 -5.49 23.22
CA THR A 64 -4.57 -4.57 24.37
C THR A 64 -3.17 -4.21 24.91
N GLY A 65 -2.18 -5.04 24.61
CA GLY A 65 -0.77 -4.80 24.95
C GLY A 65 0.02 -4.18 23.80
N LEU A 66 0.90 -3.23 24.11
CA LEU A 66 1.80 -2.61 23.14
C LEU A 66 3.02 -3.49 22.85
N TYR A 67 2.81 -4.62 22.16
CA TYR A 67 3.87 -5.53 21.74
C TYR A 67 3.43 -6.38 20.55
N ARG A 68 4.41 -6.82 19.75
CA ARG A 68 4.22 -7.78 18.65
C ARG A 68 4.37 -9.21 19.17
N VAL A 69 3.71 -10.16 18.52
CA VAL A 69 3.82 -11.59 18.86
C VAL A 69 4.31 -12.35 17.64
N ASN A 70 5.45 -13.02 17.78
CA ASN A 70 5.92 -14.00 16.80
C ASN A 70 5.81 -15.39 17.42
N TYR A 71 5.46 -16.36 16.60
CA TYR A 71 5.29 -17.76 16.99
C TYR A 71 6.33 -18.64 16.29
N ASP A 72 6.52 -19.86 16.79
CA ASP A 72 7.28 -20.88 16.08
C ASP A 72 6.53 -21.39 14.84
N SER A 73 7.21 -22.15 13.98
CA SER A 73 6.64 -22.64 12.72
C SER A 73 5.44 -23.57 12.91
N HIS A 74 5.41 -24.36 13.98
CA HIS A 74 4.30 -25.28 14.26
C HIS A 74 3.04 -24.49 14.67
N THR A 75 3.19 -23.53 15.57
CA THR A 75 2.10 -22.63 15.97
C THR A 75 1.59 -21.79 14.79
N TRP A 76 2.49 -21.24 13.96
CA TRP A 76 2.09 -20.49 12.77
C TRP A 76 1.31 -21.34 11.76
N HIS A 77 1.71 -22.60 11.54
CA HIS A 77 0.98 -23.53 10.69
C HIS A 77 -0.46 -23.74 11.18
N HIS A 78 -0.66 -23.96 12.48
CA HIS A 78 -1.99 -24.13 13.05
C HIS A 78 -2.85 -22.86 12.98
N ILE A 79 -2.26 -21.68 13.21
CA ILE A 79 -2.93 -20.39 13.03
C ILE A 79 -3.38 -20.22 11.57
N SER A 80 -2.49 -20.53 10.61
CA SER A 80 -2.75 -20.43 9.18
C SER A 80 -3.92 -21.32 8.76
N GLU A 81 -3.89 -22.61 9.11
CA GLU A 81 -4.96 -23.56 8.80
C GLU A 81 -6.30 -23.18 9.44
N HIS A 82 -6.28 -22.68 10.67
CA HIS A 82 -7.50 -22.19 11.33
C HIS A 82 -8.09 -20.98 10.61
N LEU A 83 -7.26 -20.01 10.23
CA LEU A 83 -7.69 -18.80 9.52
C LEU A 83 -8.26 -19.10 8.13
N LYS A 84 -7.69 -20.06 7.39
CA LYS A 84 -8.21 -20.48 6.08
C LYS A 84 -9.49 -21.31 6.18
N GLY A 85 -9.80 -21.89 7.34
CA GLY A 85 -10.97 -22.73 7.55
C GLY A 85 -12.27 -21.94 7.77
N SER A 86 -13.39 -22.66 7.81
CA SER A 86 -14.73 -22.11 8.08
C SER A 86 -14.91 -21.50 9.48
N ARG A 87 -13.96 -21.78 10.39
CA ARG A 87 -13.93 -21.28 11.77
C ARG A 87 -13.06 -20.04 11.96
N ARG A 88 -12.54 -19.44 10.87
CA ARG A 88 -11.71 -18.22 10.89
C ARG A 88 -12.18 -17.15 11.87
N GLU A 89 -13.50 -16.93 11.91
CA GLU A 89 -14.11 -15.85 12.70
C GLU A 89 -14.11 -16.12 14.21
N GLU A 90 -13.79 -17.34 14.66
CA GLU A 90 -13.54 -17.64 16.07
C GLU A 90 -12.33 -16.86 16.59
N ILE A 91 -11.31 -16.61 15.76
CA ILE A 91 -10.25 -15.65 16.07
C ILE A 91 -10.81 -14.24 15.90
N HIS A 92 -10.84 -13.47 16.99
CA HIS A 92 -11.36 -12.11 16.98
C HIS A 92 -10.70 -11.23 15.90
N TYR A 93 -11.50 -10.41 15.20
CA TYR A 93 -11.04 -9.63 14.04
C TYR A 93 -9.84 -8.72 14.34
N ILE A 94 -9.73 -8.17 15.55
CA ILE A 94 -8.54 -7.40 15.98
C ILE A 94 -7.29 -8.29 16.06
N ASN A 95 -7.41 -9.55 16.51
CA ASN A 95 -6.29 -10.49 16.51
C ASN A 95 -5.91 -10.92 15.09
N ARG A 96 -6.88 -11.10 14.18
CA ARG A 96 -6.60 -11.35 12.75
C ARG A 96 -5.87 -10.16 12.11
N ALA A 97 -6.33 -8.93 12.37
CA ALA A 97 -5.67 -7.70 11.93
C ALA A 97 -4.25 -7.58 12.48
N LYS A 98 -4.07 -7.94 13.76
CA LYS A 98 -2.76 -7.99 14.41
C LYS A 98 -1.83 -9.00 13.76
N ILE A 99 -2.29 -10.21 13.45
CA ILE A 99 -1.51 -11.25 12.77
C ILE A 99 -0.98 -10.71 11.43
N VAL A 100 -1.85 -10.12 10.61
CA VAL A 100 -1.46 -9.50 9.33
C VAL A 100 -0.42 -8.39 9.55
N ASN A 101 -0.69 -7.47 10.48
CA ASN A 101 0.20 -6.34 10.78
C ASN A 101 1.57 -6.78 11.34
N ASP A 102 1.59 -7.81 12.19
CA ASP A 102 2.81 -8.37 12.77
C ASP A 102 3.63 -9.11 11.70
N LEU A 103 3.00 -9.94 10.86
CA LEU A 103 3.69 -10.65 9.77
C LEU A 103 4.36 -9.69 8.77
N PHE A 104 3.67 -8.63 8.33
CA PHE A 104 4.31 -7.63 7.48
C PHE A 104 5.49 -6.95 8.20
N ALA A 105 5.34 -6.63 9.49
CA ALA A 105 6.41 -6.01 10.24
C ALA A 105 7.63 -6.93 10.38
N PHE A 106 7.41 -8.23 10.62
CA PHE A 106 8.47 -9.23 10.69
C PHE A 106 9.12 -9.47 9.33
N LEU A 107 8.35 -9.48 8.24
CA LEU A 107 8.89 -9.61 6.88
C LEU A 107 9.89 -8.49 6.59
N PHE A 108 9.52 -7.23 6.86
CA PHE A 108 10.41 -6.10 6.62
C PHE A 108 11.55 -5.95 7.63
N ALA A 109 11.56 -6.76 8.69
CA ALA A 109 12.63 -6.84 9.68
C ALA A 109 13.48 -8.11 9.51
N ASP A 110 13.25 -8.87 8.43
CA ASP A 110 13.87 -10.16 8.11
C ASP A 110 13.74 -11.19 9.26
N GLU A 111 12.66 -11.11 10.04
CA GLU A 111 12.34 -12.04 11.14
C GLU A 111 11.48 -13.23 10.68
N VAL A 112 10.83 -13.12 9.52
CA VAL A 112 10.10 -14.21 8.85
C VAL A 112 10.33 -14.13 7.35
N LYS A 113 10.17 -15.27 6.66
CA LYS A 113 10.21 -15.35 5.20
C LYS A 113 8.88 -14.93 4.59
N PHE A 114 8.92 -14.54 3.32
CA PHE A 114 7.72 -14.25 2.54
C PHE A 114 6.83 -15.49 2.40
N GLU A 115 7.40 -16.70 2.32
CA GLU A 115 6.66 -17.97 2.32
C GLU A 115 5.60 -18.07 3.44
N LEU A 116 5.97 -17.72 4.67
CA LEU A 116 5.03 -17.73 5.80
C LEU A 116 3.94 -16.66 5.65
N LEU A 117 4.32 -15.46 5.23
CA LEU A 117 3.36 -14.39 5.01
C LEU A 117 2.37 -14.78 3.89
N HIS A 118 2.86 -15.32 2.79
CA HIS A 118 2.06 -15.85 1.69
C HIS A 118 1.06 -16.91 2.17
N ASP A 119 1.55 -17.93 2.89
CA ASP A 119 0.72 -19.00 3.41
C ASP A 119 -0.41 -18.47 4.32
N VAL A 120 -0.09 -17.60 5.27
CA VAL A 120 -1.11 -17.07 6.19
C VAL A 120 -2.09 -16.15 5.45
N LEU A 121 -1.64 -15.25 4.57
CA LEU A 121 -2.52 -14.24 3.97
C LEU A 121 -3.62 -14.79 3.06
N HIS A 122 -3.58 -16.06 2.64
CA HIS A 122 -4.65 -16.70 1.88
C HIS A 122 -6.02 -16.64 2.57
N PHE A 123 -6.09 -16.53 3.90
CA PHE A 123 -7.38 -16.36 4.56
C PHE A 123 -8.13 -15.08 4.14
N LEU A 124 -7.41 -14.08 3.60
CA LEU A 124 -8.00 -12.81 3.17
C LEU A 124 -9.03 -12.99 2.04
N GLU A 125 -8.95 -14.06 1.25
CA GLU A 125 -9.90 -14.37 0.17
C GLU A 125 -11.37 -14.35 0.67
N ASP A 126 -11.58 -14.79 1.91
CA ASP A 126 -12.89 -14.84 2.55
C ASP A 126 -13.08 -13.79 3.65
N GLU A 127 -12.09 -12.92 3.89
CA GLU A 127 -12.14 -11.92 4.96
C GLU A 127 -13.08 -10.75 4.61
N THR A 128 -13.79 -10.25 5.61
CA THR A 128 -14.76 -9.16 5.45
C THR A 128 -14.51 -7.98 6.41
N GLU A 129 -13.75 -8.19 7.48
CA GLU A 129 -13.59 -7.20 8.54
C GLU A 129 -12.66 -6.04 8.16
N ASN A 130 -13.11 -4.83 8.49
CA ASN A 130 -12.42 -3.61 8.05
C ASN A 130 -11.02 -3.44 8.65
N ALA A 131 -10.84 -3.79 9.92
CA ALA A 131 -9.53 -3.68 10.57
C ALA A 131 -8.50 -4.62 9.95
N VAL A 132 -8.93 -5.81 9.51
CA VAL A 132 -8.06 -6.82 8.91
C VAL A 132 -7.61 -6.36 7.52
N TRP A 133 -8.56 -5.94 6.69
CA TRP A 133 -8.25 -5.35 5.38
C TRP A 133 -7.42 -4.07 5.48
N TYR A 134 -7.62 -3.26 6.53
CA TYR A 134 -6.80 -2.07 6.77
C TYR A 134 -5.33 -2.43 7.05
N ALA A 135 -5.08 -3.47 7.86
CA ALA A 135 -3.73 -3.99 8.07
C ALA A 135 -3.13 -4.52 6.76
N ALA A 136 -3.92 -5.30 6.00
CA ALA A 136 -3.50 -5.93 4.75
C ALA A 136 -3.15 -4.89 3.67
N VAL A 137 -4.06 -3.95 3.36
CA VAL A 137 -3.85 -2.90 2.35
C VAL A 137 -2.62 -2.06 2.65
N ARG A 138 -2.35 -1.73 3.92
CA ARG A 138 -1.13 -1.01 4.30
C ARG A 138 0.13 -1.83 4.08
N GLY A 139 0.10 -3.12 4.44
CA GLY A 139 1.18 -4.06 4.18
C GLY A 139 1.46 -4.22 2.68
N PHE A 140 0.42 -4.44 1.89
CA PHE A 140 0.48 -4.54 0.43
C PHE A 140 1.01 -3.27 -0.22
N LYS A 141 0.49 -2.07 0.13
CA LYS A 141 1.00 -0.79 -0.40
C LYS A 141 2.49 -0.63 -0.09
N LYS A 142 2.95 -1.03 1.10
CA LYS A 142 4.37 -1.02 1.45
C LYS A 142 5.17 -2.04 0.63
N LEU A 143 4.72 -3.29 0.54
CA LEU A 143 5.39 -4.34 -0.23
C LEU A 143 5.56 -3.91 -1.69
N ARG A 144 4.48 -3.46 -2.33
CA ARG A 144 4.52 -2.90 -3.68
C ARG A 144 5.52 -1.77 -3.82
N SER A 145 5.54 -0.84 -2.85
CA SER A 145 6.47 0.30 -2.89
C SER A 145 7.95 -0.11 -2.91
N HIS A 146 8.31 -1.28 -2.39
CA HIS A 146 9.68 -1.81 -2.47
C HIS A 146 10.01 -2.34 -3.87
N TYR A 147 9.01 -2.82 -4.62
CA TYR A 147 9.16 -3.46 -5.94
C TYR A 147 8.77 -2.56 -7.12
N LEU A 148 8.46 -1.28 -6.90
CA LEU A 148 8.26 -0.32 -7.99
C LEU A 148 9.48 -0.30 -8.93
N GLY A 149 9.23 -0.36 -10.25
CA GLY A 149 10.28 -0.47 -11.27
C GLY A 149 10.89 -1.87 -11.43
N SER A 150 10.52 -2.84 -10.60
CA SER A 150 10.92 -4.24 -10.74
C SER A 150 9.90 -5.04 -11.54
N ASP A 151 10.40 -5.94 -12.39
CA ASP A 151 9.66 -7.02 -13.04
C ASP A 151 8.99 -8.04 -12.08
N THR A 152 9.28 -7.97 -10.78
CA THR A 152 8.62 -8.77 -9.73
C THR A 152 7.28 -8.16 -9.30
N LEU A 153 7.06 -6.87 -9.57
CA LEU A 153 5.86 -6.16 -9.13
C LEU A 153 4.58 -6.77 -9.69
N SER A 154 4.58 -7.21 -10.95
CA SER A 154 3.39 -7.82 -11.58
C SER A 154 2.94 -9.09 -10.87
N LEU A 155 3.88 -9.92 -10.43
CA LEU A 155 3.59 -11.14 -9.68
C LEU A 155 3.00 -10.84 -8.30
N ILE A 156 3.52 -9.80 -7.63
CA ILE A 156 2.97 -9.31 -6.35
C ILE A 156 1.57 -8.73 -6.55
N ASP A 157 1.36 -7.96 -7.62
CA ASP A 157 0.08 -7.34 -7.93
C ASP A 157 -0.99 -8.40 -8.25
N GLU A 158 -0.64 -9.46 -8.99
CA GLU A 158 -1.51 -10.62 -9.25
C GLU A 158 -1.90 -11.36 -7.97
N PHE A 159 -0.94 -11.64 -7.09
CA PHE A 159 -1.21 -12.25 -5.79
C PHE A 159 -2.17 -11.41 -4.94
N ILE A 160 -1.92 -10.10 -4.86
CA ILE A 160 -2.77 -9.18 -4.09
C ILE A 160 -4.19 -9.14 -4.67
N LEU A 161 -4.32 -9.09 -6.00
CA LEU A 161 -5.62 -9.13 -6.69
C LEU A 161 -6.39 -10.41 -6.38
N HIS A 162 -5.72 -11.55 -6.43
CA HIS A 162 -6.31 -12.84 -6.11
C HIS A 162 -6.94 -12.85 -4.71
N LEU A 163 -6.21 -12.36 -3.70
CA LEU A 163 -6.70 -12.29 -2.32
C LEU A 163 -7.91 -11.37 -2.14
N MET A 164 -8.06 -10.33 -2.97
CA MET A 164 -9.13 -9.33 -2.80
C MET A 164 -10.32 -9.50 -3.73
N GLU A 165 -10.27 -10.42 -4.68
CA GLU A 165 -11.29 -10.63 -5.73
C GLU A 165 -12.72 -10.70 -5.17
N SER A 166 -12.94 -11.60 -4.21
CA SER A 166 -14.23 -11.79 -3.54
C SER A 166 -14.71 -10.51 -2.84
N SER A 167 -13.79 -9.83 -2.14
CA SER A 167 -14.10 -8.59 -1.41
C SER A 167 -14.40 -7.41 -2.34
N ALA A 168 -13.63 -7.25 -3.43
CA ALA A 168 -13.84 -6.21 -4.42
C ALA A 168 -15.20 -6.39 -5.12
N THR A 169 -15.51 -7.62 -5.54
CA THR A 169 -16.79 -7.97 -6.17
C THR A 169 -17.98 -7.76 -5.23
N ARG A 170 -17.86 -8.17 -3.96
CA ARG A 170 -18.93 -8.01 -2.95
C ARG A 170 -19.23 -6.54 -2.64
N LEU A 171 -18.19 -5.69 -2.54
CA LEU A 171 -18.35 -4.28 -2.19
C LEU A 171 -18.92 -3.46 -3.34
N GLY A 172 -18.37 -3.66 -4.56
CA GLY A 172 -18.84 -3.04 -5.80
C GLY A 172 -19.06 -1.52 -5.74
N PHE A 173 -19.74 -1.01 -6.75
CA PHE A 173 -20.06 0.42 -6.90
C PHE A 173 -21.51 0.76 -6.53
N GLU A 174 -22.30 -0.23 -6.11
CA GLU A 174 -23.64 -0.01 -5.58
C GLU A 174 -23.56 0.18 -4.06
N VAL A 175 -23.80 1.41 -3.61
CA VAL A 175 -23.86 1.75 -2.19
C VAL A 175 -25.27 1.46 -1.68
N LYS A 176 -25.39 0.57 -0.69
CA LYS A 176 -26.68 0.14 -0.14
C LYS A 176 -27.02 0.95 1.10
N SER A 177 -28.31 1.16 1.36
CA SER A 177 -28.77 1.83 2.58
C SER A 177 -28.46 1.06 3.87
N THR A 178 -28.12 -0.24 3.75
CA THR A 178 -27.72 -1.11 4.86
C THR A 178 -26.21 -1.09 5.11
N ASP A 179 -25.42 -0.42 4.27
CA ASP A 179 -23.97 -0.36 4.45
C ASP A 179 -23.63 0.42 5.72
N ASP A 180 -22.81 -0.20 6.57
CA ASP A 180 -22.31 0.44 7.79
C ASP A 180 -21.00 1.21 7.52
N TYR A 181 -20.52 1.93 8.54
CA TYR A 181 -19.26 2.68 8.44
C TYR A 181 -18.08 1.79 8.00
N ARG A 182 -18.00 0.55 8.51
CA ARG A 182 -16.91 -0.39 8.19
C ARG A 182 -16.95 -0.79 6.72
N THR A 183 -18.14 -1.04 6.18
CA THR A 183 -18.38 -1.36 4.78
C THR A 183 -17.96 -0.21 3.87
N HIS A 184 -18.34 1.03 4.19
CA HIS A 184 -17.87 2.21 3.47
C HIS A 184 -16.34 2.34 3.48
N ARG A 185 -15.70 2.13 4.64
CA ARG A 185 -14.23 2.18 4.75
C ARG A 185 -13.55 1.07 3.97
N ASN A 186 -14.13 -0.14 3.92
CA ASN A 186 -13.65 -1.23 3.09
C ASN A 186 -13.78 -0.92 1.61
N ARG A 187 -14.92 -0.38 1.18
CA ARG A 187 -15.14 0.03 -0.20
C ARG A 187 -14.06 1.02 -0.67
N MET A 188 -13.78 2.05 0.14
CA MET A 188 -12.73 3.02 -0.15
C MET A 188 -11.37 2.37 -0.39
N GLN A 189 -10.88 1.58 0.57
CA GLN A 189 -9.51 1.08 0.51
C GLN A 189 -9.31 -0.09 -0.47
N ILE A 190 -10.32 -0.96 -0.62
CA ILE A 190 -10.22 -2.16 -1.46
C ILE A 190 -10.38 -1.76 -2.93
N LEU A 191 -11.37 -0.94 -3.28
CA LEU A 191 -11.56 -0.53 -4.67
C LEU A 191 -10.44 0.41 -5.14
N ASP A 192 -9.94 1.31 -4.29
CA ASP A 192 -8.75 2.12 -4.61
C ASP A 192 -7.58 1.23 -5.04
N LEU A 193 -7.25 0.23 -4.22
CA LEU A 193 -6.15 -0.68 -4.52
C LEU A 193 -6.47 -1.53 -5.74
N ALA A 194 -7.63 -2.20 -5.81
CA ALA A 194 -8.00 -3.07 -6.93
C ALA A 194 -7.92 -2.34 -8.29
N CYS A 195 -8.48 -1.13 -8.39
CA CYS A 195 -8.40 -0.32 -9.60
C CYS A 195 -6.95 0.08 -9.93
N LYS A 196 -6.14 0.43 -8.91
CA LYS A 196 -4.71 0.73 -9.09
C LYS A 196 -3.89 -0.48 -9.54
N LEU A 197 -4.34 -1.70 -9.24
CA LEU A 197 -3.70 -2.96 -9.64
C LEU A 197 -4.18 -3.48 -11.00
N GLY A 198 -5.15 -2.82 -11.65
CA GLY A 198 -5.63 -3.25 -12.96
C GLY A 198 -6.85 -4.18 -12.94
N HIS A 199 -7.58 -4.29 -11.81
CA HIS A 199 -8.79 -5.11 -11.76
C HIS A 199 -9.88 -4.57 -12.70
N GLN A 200 -10.20 -5.32 -13.76
CA GLN A 200 -11.06 -4.83 -14.84
C GLN A 200 -12.46 -4.43 -14.36
N GLY A 201 -13.12 -5.26 -13.54
CA GLY A 201 -14.44 -4.92 -12.99
C GLY A 201 -14.42 -3.69 -12.08
N CYS A 202 -13.27 -3.38 -11.47
CA CYS A 202 -13.10 -2.17 -10.67
C CYS A 202 -13.01 -0.95 -11.59
N ILE A 203 -12.14 -1.04 -12.61
CA ILE A 203 -11.92 0.03 -13.58
C ILE A 203 -13.23 0.37 -14.28
N ASP A 204 -13.96 -0.62 -14.79
CA ASP A 204 -15.20 -0.41 -15.52
C ASP A 204 -16.26 0.26 -14.63
N GLY A 205 -16.42 -0.21 -13.39
CA GLY A 205 -17.35 0.38 -12.42
C GLY A 205 -16.97 1.81 -12.02
N ALA A 206 -15.69 2.07 -11.76
CA ALA A 206 -15.19 3.39 -11.40
C ALA A 206 -15.36 4.39 -12.55
N LEU A 207 -15.08 3.96 -13.78
CA LEU A 207 -15.28 4.78 -14.99
C LEU A 207 -16.76 5.04 -15.25
N ALA A 208 -17.64 4.06 -15.03
CA ALA A 208 -19.08 4.27 -15.16
C ALA A 208 -19.58 5.34 -14.17
N VAL A 209 -19.19 5.23 -12.90
CA VAL A 209 -19.54 6.22 -11.86
C VAL A 209 -18.98 7.60 -12.19
N TYR A 210 -17.72 7.68 -12.61
CA TYR A 210 -17.08 8.94 -12.97
C TYR A 210 -17.72 9.60 -14.20
N LYS A 211 -18.02 8.84 -15.26
CA LYS A 211 -18.66 9.36 -16.48
C LYS A 211 -20.08 9.85 -16.20
N ASP A 212 -20.86 9.13 -15.41
CA ASP A 212 -22.22 9.54 -15.02
C ASP A 212 -22.19 10.84 -14.21
N PHE A 213 -21.20 10.97 -13.32
CA PHE A 213 -20.95 12.22 -12.61
C PHE A 213 -20.54 13.38 -13.53
N LYS A 214 -19.55 13.18 -14.41
CA LYS A 214 -19.05 14.22 -15.33
C LYS A 214 -20.13 14.69 -16.31
N ASN A 215 -20.90 13.77 -16.88
CA ASN A 215 -21.84 14.07 -17.96
C ASN A 215 -23.22 14.49 -17.43
N ASN A 216 -23.68 13.91 -16.32
CA ASN A 216 -25.04 14.09 -15.82
C ASN A 216 -25.10 14.77 -14.44
N GLY A 217 -23.95 15.09 -13.82
CA GLY A 217 -23.90 15.70 -12.49
C GLY A 217 -24.35 14.78 -11.36
N LYS A 218 -24.41 13.46 -11.59
CA LYS A 218 -24.88 12.50 -10.60
C LYS A 218 -23.95 12.45 -9.39
N TRP A 219 -24.52 12.62 -8.21
CA TRP A 219 -23.77 12.58 -6.96
C TRP A 219 -23.03 11.24 -6.76
N ILE A 220 -21.75 11.32 -6.38
CA ILE A 220 -20.94 10.17 -6.01
C ILE A 220 -20.84 10.08 -4.50
N ASP A 221 -21.08 8.88 -3.97
CA ASP A 221 -20.90 8.56 -2.56
C ASP A 221 -19.45 8.83 -2.11
N PRO A 222 -19.21 9.43 -0.93
CA PRO A 222 -17.86 9.69 -0.44
C PRO A 222 -16.95 8.46 -0.47
N SER A 223 -17.49 7.26 -0.28
CA SER A 223 -16.73 6.00 -0.31
C SER A 223 -16.24 5.59 -1.70
N LEU A 224 -16.76 6.22 -2.76
CA LEU A 224 -16.41 5.95 -4.16
C LEU A 224 -15.66 7.10 -4.84
N ARG A 225 -15.59 8.30 -4.24
CA ARG A 225 -15.04 9.49 -4.92
C ARG A 225 -13.58 9.34 -5.30
N GLU A 226 -12.74 8.90 -4.36
CA GLU A 226 -11.29 8.77 -4.61
C GLU A 226 -11.01 7.82 -5.78
N VAL A 227 -11.59 6.61 -5.71
CA VAL A 227 -11.42 5.59 -6.76
C VAL A 227 -12.03 6.04 -8.09
N ALA A 228 -13.21 6.67 -8.09
CA ALA A 228 -13.84 7.15 -9.32
C ALA A 228 -13.03 8.29 -9.97
N TYR A 229 -12.60 9.29 -9.20
CA TYR A 229 -11.85 10.44 -9.71
C TYR A 229 -10.47 10.04 -10.21
N CYS A 230 -9.69 9.31 -9.40
CA CYS A 230 -8.35 8.90 -9.80
C CYS A 230 -8.38 7.93 -10.99
N THR A 231 -9.34 7.01 -11.06
CA THR A 231 -9.50 6.12 -12.22
C THR A 231 -9.96 6.89 -13.46
N GLY A 232 -10.89 7.84 -13.31
CA GLY A 232 -11.31 8.75 -14.36
C GLY A 232 -10.16 9.54 -14.98
N LEU A 233 -9.22 10.00 -14.15
CA LEU A 233 -8.00 10.66 -14.62
C LEU A 233 -7.02 9.68 -15.29
N ARG A 234 -6.80 8.52 -14.69
CA ARG A 234 -5.82 7.52 -15.17
C ARG A 234 -6.14 6.98 -16.56
N TYR A 235 -7.43 6.80 -16.86
CA TYR A 235 -7.90 6.27 -18.14
C TYR A 235 -8.65 7.32 -18.99
N GLY A 236 -8.58 8.59 -18.58
CA GLY A 236 -9.20 9.71 -19.25
C GLY A 236 -8.21 10.48 -20.13
N ASN A 237 -8.53 11.75 -20.37
CA ASN A 237 -7.69 12.68 -21.13
C ASN A 237 -7.60 14.05 -20.45
N GLY A 238 -7.00 15.03 -21.14
CA GLY A 238 -6.87 16.41 -20.63
C GLY A 238 -8.20 17.07 -20.22
N ASP A 239 -9.34 16.72 -20.84
CA ASP A 239 -10.65 17.25 -20.47
C ASP A 239 -11.16 16.67 -19.14
N ASP A 240 -10.72 15.47 -18.76
CA ASP A 240 -11.03 14.88 -17.45
C ASP A 240 -10.26 15.59 -16.33
N TYR A 241 -8.99 15.93 -16.60
CA TYR A 241 -8.20 16.79 -15.71
C TYR A 241 -8.85 18.16 -15.56
N ASP A 242 -9.18 18.84 -16.66
CA ASP A 242 -9.74 20.20 -16.62
C ASP A 242 -11.09 20.24 -15.89
N PHE A 243 -11.91 19.20 -16.06
CA PHE A 243 -13.16 19.06 -15.34
C PHE A 243 -12.96 18.99 -13.82
N LEU A 244 -12.04 18.15 -13.33
CA LEU A 244 -11.77 18.03 -11.90
C LEU A 244 -11.02 19.25 -11.35
N TRP A 245 -10.10 19.84 -12.10
CA TRP A 245 -9.45 21.10 -11.76
C TRP A 245 -10.49 22.22 -11.52
N ASN A 246 -11.43 22.39 -12.45
CA ASN A 246 -12.52 23.35 -12.29
C ASN A 246 -13.45 22.99 -11.13
N ARG A 247 -13.71 21.70 -10.89
CA ARG A 247 -14.48 21.25 -9.72
C ARG A 247 -13.80 21.61 -8.41
N MET A 248 -12.48 21.45 -8.31
CA MET A 248 -11.70 21.82 -7.12
C MET A 248 -11.83 23.32 -6.82
N PHE A 249 -11.88 24.15 -7.86
CA PHE A 249 -12.08 25.59 -7.73
C PHE A 249 -13.51 25.97 -7.31
N THR A 250 -14.52 25.24 -7.80
CA THR A 250 -15.95 25.62 -7.67
C THR A 250 -16.71 24.93 -6.54
N THR A 251 -16.24 23.78 -6.04
CA THR A 251 -16.92 23.04 -4.97
C THR A 251 -16.87 23.81 -3.64
N ASN A 252 -17.98 23.78 -2.90
CA ASN A 252 -18.05 24.32 -1.53
C ASN A 252 -17.70 23.28 -0.45
N VAL A 253 -17.32 22.06 -0.84
CA VAL A 253 -16.93 20.98 0.07
C VAL A 253 -15.42 20.91 0.18
N ALA A 254 -14.85 21.45 1.25
CA ALA A 254 -13.39 21.53 1.45
C ALA A 254 -12.69 20.15 1.39
N ASN A 255 -13.34 19.09 1.88
CA ASN A 255 -12.77 17.74 1.82
C ASN A 255 -12.73 17.18 0.38
N GLU A 256 -13.67 17.58 -0.47
CA GLU A 256 -13.66 17.20 -1.88
C GLU A 256 -12.59 17.97 -2.65
N ALA A 257 -12.45 19.28 -2.41
CA ALA A 257 -11.38 20.06 -3.02
C ALA A 257 -9.99 19.50 -2.66
N ARG A 258 -9.76 19.15 -1.39
CA ARG A 258 -8.52 18.49 -0.95
C ARG A 258 -8.31 17.15 -1.66
N LEU A 259 -9.34 16.30 -1.67
CA LEU A 259 -9.27 15.01 -2.35
C LEU A 259 -8.88 15.18 -3.82
N ILE A 260 -9.49 16.13 -4.54
CA ILE A 260 -9.15 16.40 -5.94
C ILE A 260 -7.68 16.80 -6.07
N GLY A 261 -7.18 17.70 -5.22
CA GLY A 261 -5.77 18.08 -5.18
C GLY A 261 -4.84 16.88 -4.99
N ASP A 262 -5.20 15.95 -4.11
CA ASP A 262 -4.42 14.74 -3.85
C ASP A 262 -4.40 13.76 -5.04
N ILE A 263 -5.43 13.75 -5.89
CA ILE A 263 -5.59 12.77 -6.99
C ILE A 263 -5.34 13.32 -8.39
N LEU A 264 -5.16 14.63 -8.59
CA LEU A 264 -4.96 15.21 -9.93
C LEU A 264 -3.73 14.63 -10.64
N GLY A 265 -2.71 14.22 -9.89
CA GLY A 265 -1.54 13.51 -10.38
C GLY A 265 -1.81 12.08 -10.88
N CYS A 266 -3.03 11.55 -10.76
CA CYS A 266 -3.42 10.27 -11.35
C CYS A 266 -3.54 10.33 -12.89
N THR A 267 -3.60 11.54 -13.49
CA THR A 267 -3.68 11.69 -14.94
C THR A 267 -2.45 11.13 -15.65
N SER A 268 -2.65 10.57 -16.85
CA SER A 268 -1.58 10.17 -17.77
C SER A 268 -1.18 11.28 -18.74
N ASP A 269 -1.86 12.45 -18.72
CA ASP A 269 -1.54 13.59 -19.57
C ASP A 269 -0.37 14.38 -18.96
N GLU A 270 0.84 14.18 -19.51
CA GLU A 270 2.07 14.84 -19.05
C GLU A 270 2.02 16.36 -19.17
N THR A 271 1.27 16.92 -20.12
CA THR A 271 1.11 18.38 -20.25
C THR A 271 0.34 18.91 -19.05
N LYS A 272 -0.70 18.19 -18.62
CA LYS A 272 -1.47 18.53 -17.41
C LYS A 272 -0.66 18.30 -16.13
N LEU A 273 0.15 17.23 -16.05
CA LEU A 273 1.06 17.02 -14.92
C LEU A 273 2.05 18.17 -14.76
N ASN A 274 2.70 18.60 -15.84
CA ASN A 274 3.61 19.75 -15.83
C ASN A 274 2.90 21.05 -15.44
N SER A 275 1.70 21.30 -15.97
CA SER A 275 0.87 22.43 -15.57
C SER A 275 0.51 22.39 -14.09
N PHE A 276 0.22 21.20 -13.55
CA PHE A 276 -0.12 21.03 -12.14
C PHE A 276 1.06 21.33 -11.21
N LEU A 277 2.27 20.85 -11.55
CA LEU A 277 3.49 21.13 -10.79
C LEU A 277 3.81 22.63 -10.72
N GLY A 278 3.51 23.39 -11.79
CA GLY A 278 3.65 24.85 -11.86
C GLY A 278 2.43 25.64 -11.38
N SER A 279 1.36 24.98 -10.94
CA SER A 279 0.05 25.61 -10.76
C SER A 279 -0.01 26.69 -9.68
N MET A 280 0.98 26.75 -8.79
CA MET A 280 1.13 27.81 -7.78
C MET A 280 1.41 29.19 -8.39
N LEU A 281 1.94 29.23 -9.61
CA LEU A 281 2.26 30.48 -10.31
C LEU A 281 1.08 30.99 -11.14
N VAL A 282 0.00 30.22 -11.25
CA VAL A 282 -1.20 30.58 -11.99
C VAL A 282 -2.01 31.58 -11.18
N GLU A 283 -2.44 32.65 -11.83
CA GLU A 283 -3.31 33.65 -11.21
C GLU A 283 -4.60 32.99 -10.71
N ASN A 284 -5.00 33.30 -9.47
CA ASN A 284 -6.19 32.73 -8.81
C ASN A 284 -6.16 31.18 -8.71
N SER A 285 -4.98 30.58 -8.60
CA SER A 285 -4.87 29.13 -8.41
C SER A 285 -5.68 28.63 -7.19
N PRO A 286 -6.39 27.50 -7.33
CA PRO A 286 -7.02 26.81 -6.20
C PRO A 286 -5.99 26.24 -5.21
N ILE A 287 -4.74 26.02 -5.62
CA ILE A 287 -3.68 25.54 -4.73
C ILE A 287 -3.11 26.74 -3.96
N LYS A 288 -3.20 26.66 -2.64
CA LYS A 288 -2.76 27.71 -1.71
C LYS A 288 -1.31 27.48 -1.30
N ILE A 289 -0.64 28.52 -0.81
CA ILE A 289 0.76 28.42 -0.32
C ILE A 289 0.92 27.35 0.76
N GLN A 290 -0.07 27.17 1.63
CA GLN A 290 -0.05 26.12 2.66
C GLN A 290 -0.08 24.68 2.09
N ASP A 291 -0.52 24.53 0.83
CA ASP A 291 -0.69 23.26 0.11
C ASP A 291 0.37 23.10 -1.00
N LEU A 292 1.48 23.84 -0.93
CA LEU A 292 2.51 23.91 -1.98
C LEU A 292 3.11 22.53 -2.34
N THR A 293 3.07 21.56 -1.43
CA THR A 293 3.60 20.21 -1.65
C THR A 293 2.58 19.26 -2.29
N VAL A 294 1.30 19.65 -2.38
CA VAL A 294 0.22 18.81 -2.91
C VAL A 294 0.47 18.43 -4.37
N PRO A 295 0.80 19.35 -5.29
CA PRO A 295 1.05 18.98 -6.68
C PRO A 295 2.19 17.95 -6.81
N LEU A 296 3.33 18.20 -6.15
CA LEU A 296 4.47 17.29 -6.16
C LEU A 296 4.11 15.91 -5.61
N SER A 297 3.45 15.86 -4.45
CA SER A 297 3.09 14.60 -3.78
C SER A 297 2.05 13.81 -4.59
N SER A 298 1.11 14.51 -5.20
CA SER A 298 0.07 13.91 -6.04
C SER A 298 0.66 13.30 -7.31
N VAL A 299 1.53 14.02 -8.03
CA VAL A 299 2.21 13.50 -9.23
C VAL A 299 3.08 12.31 -8.88
N LEU A 300 3.88 12.38 -7.81
CA LEU A 300 4.76 11.29 -7.37
C LEU A 300 4.04 10.12 -6.69
N SER A 301 2.73 10.22 -6.42
CA SER A 301 1.93 9.10 -5.93
C SER A 301 1.77 7.97 -6.97
N ASN A 302 2.03 8.32 -8.23
CA ASN A 302 2.10 7.39 -9.36
C ASN A 302 3.55 7.29 -9.85
N TYR A 303 4.13 6.10 -9.70
CA TYR A 303 5.52 5.84 -10.08
C TYR A 303 5.78 6.07 -11.57
N SER A 304 4.78 5.87 -12.44
CA SER A 304 4.90 6.15 -13.88
C SER A 304 5.11 7.63 -14.21
N ASN A 305 4.97 8.54 -13.23
CA ASN A 305 5.10 9.98 -13.43
C ASN A 305 6.41 10.53 -12.83
N VAL A 306 7.28 9.68 -12.29
CA VAL A 306 8.56 10.09 -11.70
C VAL A 306 9.45 10.81 -12.73
N HIS A 307 9.47 10.34 -13.98
CA HIS A 307 10.27 10.96 -15.05
C HIS A 307 9.84 12.40 -15.32
N VAL A 308 8.53 12.71 -15.31
CA VAL A 308 8.01 14.07 -15.49
C VAL A 308 8.62 15.04 -14.47
N VAL A 309 8.71 14.61 -13.20
CA VAL A 309 9.27 15.43 -12.13
C VAL A 309 10.79 15.55 -12.26
N LEU A 310 11.50 14.46 -12.58
CA LEU A 310 12.94 14.47 -12.78
C LEU A 310 13.35 15.39 -13.94
N GLU A 311 12.66 15.29 -15.08
CA GLU A 311 12.87 16.14 -16.24
C GLU A 311 12.55 17.61 -15.93
N GLY A 312 11.42 17.88 -15.25
CA GLY A 312 11.05 19.23 -14.84
C GLY A 312 12.08 19.90 -13.92
N LEU A 313 12.68 19.15 -13.00
CA LEU A 313 13.76 19.64 -12.13
C LEU A 313 15.05 19.91 -12.92
N GLN A 314 15.40 19.03 -13.85
CA GLN A 314 16.62 19.13 -14.66
C GLN A 314 16.56 20.29 -15.67
N GLN A 315 15.40 20.51 -16.29
CA GLN A 315 15.23 21.49 -17.35
C GLN A 315 15.08 22.93 -16.81
N ASN A 316 14.42 23.12 -15.67
CA ASN A 316 14.09 24.47 -15.19
C ASN A 316 14.05 24.59 -13.66
N ILE A 317 15.19 24.36 -13.01
CA ILE A 317 15.31 24.47 -11.55
C ILE A 317 14.93 25.88 -11.02
N SER A 318 15.14 26.93 -11.82
CA SER A 318 14.77 28.30 -11.46
C SER A 318 13.25 28.47 -11.28
N LEU A 319 12.43 27.78 -12.08
CA LEU A 319 10.97 27.73 -11.89
C LEU A 319 10.61 27.15 -10.52
N TRP A 320 11.22 26.03 -10.15
CA TRP A 320 10.98 25.41 -8.84
C TRP A 320 11.40 26.34 -7.70
N LYS A 321 12.52 27.05 -7.82
CA LYS A 321 12.93 28.04 -6.81
C LYS A 321 11.99 29.24 -6.69
N SER A 322 11.25 29.56 -7.75
CA SER A 322 10.22 30.59 -7.70
C SER A 322 8.96 30.14 -6.95
N ILE A 323 8.70 28.83 -6.91
CA ILE A 323 7.55 28.22 -6.22
C ILE A 323 7.88 27.89 -4.78
N TYR A 324 9.06 27.28 -4.54
CA TYR A 324 9.46 26.71 -3.26
C TYR A 324 10.50 27.61 -2.59
N THR A 325 10.22 28.03 -1.35
CA THR A 325 11.17 28.80 -0.53
C THR A 325 12.47 28.02 -0.23
N SER A 326 12.37 26.69 -0.12
CA SER A 326 13.50 25.77 -0.03
C SER A 326 13.23 24.53 -0.87
N LEU A 327 14.26 24.03 -1.53
CA LEU A 327 14.23 22.78 -2.29
C LEU A 327 14.43 21.53 -1.41
N ASP A 328 14.73 21.67 -0.11
CA ASP A 328 15.02 20.53 0.78
C ASP A 328 13.93 19.45 0.72
N SER A 329 12.67 19.88 0.85
CA SER A 329 11.50 18.99 0.84
C SER A 329 11.24 18.42 -0.55
N VAL A 330 11.44 19.21 -1.61
CA VAL A 330 11.28 18.79 -3.01
C VAL A 330 12.26 17.67 -3.33
N LEU A 331 13.56 17.94 -3.19
CA LEU A 331 14.61 17.01 -3.58
C LEU A 331 14.59 15.75 -2.70
N SER A 332 14.30 15.86 -1.41
CA SER A 332 14.15 14.70 -0.53
C SER A 332 12.93 13.85 -0.89
N THR A 333 11.82 14.47 -1.29
CA THR A 333 10.62 13.75 -1.74
C THR A 333 10.89 13.00 -3.04
N VAL A 334 11.50 13.67 -4.04
CA VAL A 334 11.91 13.03 -5.30
C VAL A 334 12.85 11.86 -5.03
N ALA A 335 13.92 12.08 -4.25
CA ALA A 335 14.88 11.04 -3.91
C ALA A 335 14.22 9.82 -3.24
N SER A 336 13.21 10.04 -2.39
CA SER A 336 12.55 8.99 -1.63
C SER A 336 11.68 8.05 -2.46
N VAL A 337 11.27 8.45 -3.67
CA VAL A 337 10.41 7.66 -4.56
C VAL A 337 11.16 6.94 -5.66
N LEU A 338 12.46 7.23 -5.86
CA LEU A 338 13.30 6.54 -6.85
C LEU A 338 13.57 5.09 -6.44
N ARG A 339 13.69 4.19 -7.42
CA ARG A 339 13.74 2.74 -7.20
C ARG A 339 14.73 2.00 -8.08
N THR A 340 15.11 2.53 -9.23
CA THR A 340 16.04 1.86 -10.15
C THR A 340 17.45 2.43 -10.07
N ASP A 341 18.45 1.62 -10.43
CA ASP A 341 19.85 2.06 -10.46
C ASP A 341 20.04 3.21 -11.46
N ASP A 342 19.30 3.20 -12.58
CA ASP A 342 19.31 4.27 -13.58
C ASP A 342 18.77 5.59 -13.00
N GLU A 343 17.62 5.56 -12.32
CA GLU A 343 17.07 6.74 -11.64
C GLU A 343 18.03 7.27 -10.57
N PHE A 344 18.62 6.38 -9.77
CA PHE A 344 19.58 6.75 -8.74
C PHE A 344 20.81 7.43 -9.31
N ASN A 345 21.36 6.89 -10.40
CA ASN A 345 22.55 7.43 -11.05
C ASN A 345 22.26 8.76 -11.75
N GLN A 346 21.11 8.84 -12.44
CA GLN A 346 20.64 10.07 -13.07
C GLN A 346 20.48 11.19 -12.04
N PHE A 347 19.77 10.92 -10.95
CA PHE A 347 19.50 11.92 -9.91
C PHE A 347 20.78 12.33 -9.16
N GLU A 348 21.66 11.40 -8.81
CA GLU A 348 22.93 11.73 -8.12
C GLU A 348 23.86 12.56 -9.01
N THR A 349 23.92 12.24 -10.31
CA THR A 349 24.72 12.98 -11.29
C THR A 349 24.20 14.41 -11.43
N TRP A 350 22.88 14.57 -11.54
CA TRP A 350 22.24 15.89 -11.58
C TRP A 350 22.43 16.68 -10.28
N LEU A 351 22.28 16.06 -9.11
CA LEU A 351 22.53 16.72 -7.82
C LEU A 351 23.97 17.25 -7.73
N SER A 352 24.93 16.52 -8.29
CA SER A 352 26.34 16.91 -8.28
C SER A 352 26.66 18.09 -9.19
N SER A 353 25.85 18.33 -10.24
CA SER A 353 25.99 19.49 -11.13
C SER A 353 25.06 20.65 -10.79
N CYS A 354 24.06 20.46 -9.92
CA CYS A 354 23.09 21.49 -9.55
C CYS A 354 23.67 22.54 -8.58
N THR A 355 24.28 23.58 -9.13
CA THR A 355 24.81 24.72 -8.34
C THR A 355 23.71 25.56 -7.67
N GLU A 356 22.49 25.55 -8.23
CA GLU A 356 21.36 26.35 -7.75
C GLU A 356 20.57 25.70 -6.61
N CYS A 357 20.77 24.40 -6.34
CA CYS A 357 19.98 23.61 -5.40
C CYS A 357 20.23 23.95 -3.92
N GLY A 358 21.43 24.48 -3.60
CA GLY A 358 21.86 24.73 -2.23
C GLY A 358 22.39 23.47 -1.52
N GLU A 359 23.44 23.64 -0.72
CA GLU A 359 24.17 22.51 -0.11
C GLU A 359 23.32 21.69 0.87
N SER A 360 22.45 22.34 1.65
CA SER A 360 21.57 21.67 2.60
C SER A 360 20.56 20.76 1.89
N ALA A 361 19.95 21.23 0.80
CA ALA A 361 18.97 20.48 0.02
C ALA A 361 19.61 19.27 -0.64
N VAL A 362 20.81 19.44 -1.21
CA VAL A 362 21.58 18.33 -1.81
C VAL A 362 21.94 17.28 -0.75
N THR A 363 22.35 17.70 0.44
CA THR A 363 22.68 16.78 1.55
C THR A 363 21.45 16.00 2.02
N GLY A 364 20.30 16.67 2.16
CA GLY A 364 19.03 16.05 2.50
C GLY A 364 18.59 15.04 1.43
N ALA A 365 18.69 15.43 0.16
CA ALA A 365 18.36 14.60 -0.99
C ALA A 365 19.23 13.33 -1.04
N ARG A 366 20.55 13.44 -0.85
CA ARG A 366 21.47 12.28 -0.77
C ARG A 366 21.12 11.34 0.38
N SER A 367 20.73 11.88 1.53
CA SER A 367 20.30 11.08 2.68
C SER A 367 19.00 10.32 2.40
N ALA A 368 18.04 10.95 1.72
CA ALA A 368 16.82 10.30 1.27
C ALA A 368 17.10 9.25 0.17
N LEU A 369 18.00 9.55 -0.77
CA LEU A 369 18.42 8.65 -1.84
C LEU A 369 19.08 7.39 -1.29
N ALA A 370 19.91 7.52 -0.24
CA ALA A 370 20.51 6.37 0.45
C ALA A 370 19.45 5.42 1.03
N LYS A 371 18.36 5.96 1.61
CA LYS A 371 17.24 5.16 2.12
C LYS A 371 16.45 4.49 0.98
N ALA A 372 16.27 5.19 -0.14
CA ALA A 372 15.62 4.64 -1.32
C ALA A 372 16.44 3.47 -1.92
N LYS A 373 17.77 3.62 -2.00
CA LYS A 373 18.71 2.55 -2.39
C LYS A 373 18.61 1.33 -1.49
N LEU A 374 18.54 1.51 -0.16
CA LEU A 374 18.34 0.40 0.78
C LEU A 374 17.00 -0.31 0.57
N THR A 375 15.96 0.43 0.22
CA THR A 375 14.64 -0.13 -0.09
C THR A 375 14.69 -1.00 -1.35
N ALA A 376 15.32 -0.50 -2.42
CA ALA A 376 15.52 -1.25 -3.66
C ALA A 376 16.44 -2.47 -3.45
N GLN A 377 17.47 -2.34 -2.61
CA GLN A 377 18.35 -3.46 -2.27
C GLN A 377 17.60 -4.56 -1.52
N TRP A 378 16.78 -4.19 -0.52
CA TRP A 378 15.94 -5.17 0.19
C TRP A 378 15.05 -5.95 -0.80
N ALA A 379 14.47 -5.28 -1.80
CA ALA A 379 13.65 -5.93 -2.82
C ALA A 379 14.45 -6.91 -3.68
N LYS A 380 15.68 -6.56 -4.05
CA LYS A 380 16.62 -7.44 -4.77
C LYS A 380 16.98 -8.67 -3.93
N ASP A 381 17.28 -8.49 -2.65
CA ASP A 381 17.69 -9.56 -1.73
C ASP A 381 16.56 -10.57 -1.46
N HIS A 382 15.31 -10.10 -1.42
CA HIS A 382 14.12 -10.93 -1.14
C HIS A 382 13.42 -11.46 -2.39
N ARG A 383 13.91 -11.11 -3.58
CA ARG A 383 13.29 -11.47 -4.85
C ARG A 383 13.08 -12.99 -4.99
N SER A 384 14.09 -13.79 -4.67
CA SER A 384 14.04 -15.25 -4.84
C SER A 384 12.93 -15.89 -4.02
N ASP A 385 12.77 -15.48 -2.76
CA ASP A 385 11.74 -15.96 -1.83
C ASP A 385 10.33 -15.61 -2.31
N ILE A 386 10.11 -14.38 -2.80
CA ILE A 386 8.84 -13.98 -3.41
C ILE A 386 8.54 -14.82 -4.64
N TRP A 387 9.51 -14.97 -5.55
CA TRP A 387 9.31 -15.73 -6.78
C TRP A 387 9.01 -17.20 -6.52
N SER A 388 9.72 -17.84 -5.58
CA SER A 388 9.46 -19.24 -5.25
C SER A 388 8.09 -19.41 -4.59
N SER A 389 7.70 -18.50 -3.70
CA SER A 389 6.42 -18.59 -2.97
C SER A 389 5.23 -18.37 -3.90
N LEU A 390 5.26 -17.32 -4.73
CA LEU A 390 4.12 -16.96 -5.59
C LEU A 390 3.98 -17.86 -6.82
N ARG A 391 5.06 -18.46 -7.33
CA ARG A 391 4.98 -19.39 -8.48
C ARG A 391 4.71 -20.84 -8.10
N SER A 392 5.14 -21.28 -6.90
CA SER A 392 4.86 -22.64 -6.44
C SER A 392 3.38 -22.85 -6.11
N GLY A 393 2.65 -21.78 -5.75
CA GLY A 393 1.19 -21.79 -5.60
C GLY A 393 0.41 -21.80 -6.93
N ALA A 394 1.06 -21.50 -8.07
CA ALA A 394 0.41 -21.42 -9.40
C ALA A 394 0.16 -22.80 -10.06
N GLY A 395 -0.06 -23.84 -9.25
CA GLY A 395 -0.46 -25.17 -9.72
C GLY A 395 -1.94 -25.23 -10.11
N ILE A 396 -2.21 -25.00 -11.41
CA ILE A 396 -3.42 -25.31 -12.21
C ILE A 396 -4.43 -24.13 -12.37
N PRO A 397 -4.92 -23.85 -13.60
CA PRO A 397 -4.66 -22.56 -14.26
C PRO A 397 -5.88 -21.63 -14.34
N SER A 398 -5.65 -20.32 -14.27
CA SER A 398 -6.63 -19.36 -14.79
C SER A 398 -6.51 -19.30 -16.32
N VAL A 399 -7.60 -19.69 -16.98
CA VAL A 399 -7.77 -19.67 -18.43
C VAL A 399 -7.86 -18.23 -18.89
N SER A 400 -6.73 -17.53 -19.02
CA SER A 400 -6.68 -16.20 -19.65
C SER A 400 -5.37 -15.91 -20.39
N PHE A 401 -4.38 -16.80 -20.34
CA PHE A 401 -3.09 -16.57 -21.01
C PHE A 401 -2.92 -17.27 -22.38
N LEU A 402 -3.90 -18.03 -22.87
CA LEU A 402 -3.80 -18.79 -24.13
C LEU A 402 -4.35 -18.11 -25.39
N LEU A 403 -4.93 -16.91 -25.30
CA LEU A 403 -5.45 -16.20 -26.48
C LEU A 403 -4.48 -15.18 -27.10
N LEU A 404 -3.32 -14.93 -26.50
CA LEU A 404 -2.33 -13.97 -27.05
C LEU A 404 -1.20 -14.62 -27.87
N LEU A 405 -1.13 -15.95 -27.96
CA LEU A 405 -0.12 -16.65 -28.78
C LEU A 405 -0.68 -17.38 -30.00
N ALA A 406 -2.00 -17.49 -30.15
CA ALA A 406 -2.62 -18.05 -31.36
C ALA A 406 -2.86 -17.03 -32.49
N GLY A 407 -2.76 -15.72 -32.20
CA GLY A 407 -2.96 -14.64 -33.18
C GLY A 407 -1.72 -14.27 -34.01
N TYR A 408 -0.53 -14.75 -33.63
CA TYR A 408 0.74 -14.35 -34.26
C TYR A 408 1.35 -15.42 -35.19
N ALA A 409 0.76 -16.62 -35.25
CA ALA A 409 1.29 -17.74 -36.02
C ALA A 409 0.51 -18.06 -37.33
N LEU A 410 -0.48 -17.23 -37.71
CA LEU A 410 -1.29 -17.46 -38.92
C LEU A 410 -1.19 -16.35 -39.98
N THR A 411 -0.21 -15.45 -39.90
CA THR A 411 -0.05 -14.36 -40.90
C THR A 411 1.23 -14.36 -41.72
N TYR A 412 2.19 -15.29 -41.55
CA TYR A 412 3.39 -15.33 -42.41
C TYR A 412 4.00 -16.73 -42.63
N GLY A 413 3.83 -17.27 -43.86
CA GLY A 413 4.75 -18.16 -44.63
C GLY A 413 4.95 -19.61 -44.15
N PHE A 414 4.86 -20.67 -44.98
CA PHE A 414 4.95 -20.86 -46.43
C PHE A 414 3.99 -21.95 -46.90
#